data_AF-A0A7W8JYL2-F1
#
_entry.id   AF-A0A7W8JYL2-F1
#
_cell.length_a   1.000
_cell.length_b   1.000
_cell.length_c   1.000
_cell.angle_alpha   90.00
_cell.angle_beta   90.00
_cell.angle_gamma   90.00
#
_symmetry.space_group_name_H-M   'P 1'
#
loop_
_entity.id
_entity.type
_entity.pdbx_description
1 polymer ?
#
loop_
_entity_poly.entity_id
_entity_poly.type
_entity_poly.pdbx_seq_one_letter_code
_entity_poly.pdbx_strand_id
1 'polypeptide(L)'
;MPSWSPSIRTTPQTGWTWSPVRKGGSLDFSIPAGAGALAVRLDELSRIFLAARLYLYGKDGQPPKQVVMHLCAELLARSLGICDNTLREWTAQLQAAGYLFARAHYTTATLDGQRVTAIDGMLYAVRLVPSHEARLRYRDYKRQYRDLDADRAAGRTAHNAIRNAERRFEEARITECVVDDENFIEGSPDPTGQMQAEMFEQLRRWAVIPGNVTTQNPLKADPALIGADEAERLLQSVQDVVYALPLLLEAHKSRRTALVGMMGAALARDLKDHHSRLYYCKVIWQAWQAEIEGRDGLQALAAELQRLEVDRREWKSLRRPAALLATRLQAV
;
A
#
# COMPACT_ATOMS: atom_id res chain seq x y z
N MET A 1 47.34 -16.68 -4.47
CA MET A 1 46.29 -15.65 -4.64
C MET A 1 45.03 -16.16 -3.95
N PRO A 2 44.57 -15.57 -2.84
CA PRO A 2 43.38 -16.03 -2.16
C PRO A 2 42.12 -15.46 -2.82
N SER A 3 41.24 -16.35 -3.25
CA SER A 3 39.92 -16.06 -3.83
C SER A 3 38.96 -15.57 -2.75
N TRP A 4 38.39 -14.39 -2.97
CA TRP A 4 37.34 -13.80 -2.15
C TRP A 4 35.98 -14.40 -2.54
N SER A 5 35.33 -15.09 -1.60
CA SER A 5 33.92 -15.49 -1.70
C SER A 5 33.11 -14.69 -0.68
N PRO A 6 32.06 -13.94 -1.07
CA PRO A 6 31.22 -13.25 -0.11
C PRO A 6 30.21 -14.23 0.49
N SER A 7 30.39 -14.57 1.76
CA SER A 7 29.38 -15.26 2.57
C SER A 7 28.19 -14.32 2.79
N ILE A 8 27.03 -14.67 2.23
CA ILE A 8 25.75 -14.04 2.53
C ILE A 8 25.45 -14.27 4.01
N ARG A 9 25.57 -13.22 4.82
CA ARG A 9 25.12 -13.24 6.21
C ARG A 9 23.60 -13.25 6.21
N THR A 10 23.05 -14.39 6.60
CA THR A 10 21.69 -14.56 7.08
C THR A 10 21.30 -13.43 8.03
N THR A 11 20.17 -12.79 7.72
CA THR A 11 19.45 -11.84 8.56
C THR A 11 19.29 -12.38 9.98
N PRO A 12 19.58 -11.62 11.04
CA PRO A 12 19.31 -12.07 12.39
C PRO A 12 17.80 -12.06 12.62
N GLN A 13 17.22 -13.25 12.82
CA GLN A 13 15.90 -13.43 13.40
C GLN A 13 15.90 -12.82 14.80
N THR A 14 15.38 -11.61 14.96
CA THR A 14 15.09 -11.07 16.29
C THR A 14 13.69 -11.53 16.70
N GLY A 15 13.63 -12.62 17.47
CA GLY A 15 12.43 -13.02 18.19
C GLY A 15 12.10 -11.99 19.28
N TRP A 16 11.10 -11.16 19.05
CA TRP A 16 10.51 -10.30 20.06
C TRP A 16 9.13 -10.87 20.41
N THR A 17 9.09 -11.89 21.25
CA THR A 17 7.86 -12.29 21.94
C THR A 17 7.67 -11.37 23.14
N TRP A 18 6.63 -10.53 23.07
CA TRP A 18 6.16 -9.76 24.22
C TRP A 18 5.76 -10.71 25.35
N SER A 19 6.40 -10.58 26.51
CA SER A 19 5.97 -11.22 27.76
C SER A 19 5.76 -10.11 28.79
N PRO A 20 4.57 -10.01 29.42
CA PRO A 20 4.35 -9.06 30.49
C PRO A 20 5.16 -9.49 31.70
N VAL A 21 6.32 -8.86 31.92
CA VAL A 21 7.14 -9.09 33.11
C VAL A 21 6.41 -8.50 34.32
N ARG A 22 5.90 -9.38 35.18
CA ARG A 22 5.54 -9.06 36.56
C ARG A 22 6.81 -8.69 37.33
N LYS A 23 6.88 -7.48 37.87
CA LYS A 23 7.68 -7.21 39.08
C LYS A 23 6.90 -6.34 40.04
N GLY A 24 6.84 -6.80 41.29
CA GLY A 24 6.03 -6.28 42.37
C GLY A 24 6.37 -4.85 42.79
N GLY A 25 5.34 -4.17 43.26
CA GLY A 25 5.37 -2.79 43.73
C GLY A 25 4.16 -1.98 43.24
N SER A 26 2.96 -2.39 43.66
CA SER A 26 1.70 -1.64 43.71
C SER A 26 1.45 -0.52 42.69
N LEU A 27 0.88 -0.90 41.53
CA LEU A 27 -0.28 -0.30 40.84
C LEU A 27 -0.36 -1.02 39.47
N ASP A 28 -1.07 -2.14 39.42
CA ASP A 28 -1.29 -2.94 38.21
C ASP A 28 -2.17 -2.16 37.22
N PHE A 29 -1.55 -1.32 36.39
CA PHE A 29 -2.18 -0.80 35.19
C PHE A 29 -2.15 -1.89 34.11
N SER A 30 -3.08 -2.84 34.20
CA SER A 30 -3.37 -3.76 33.10
C SER A 30 -3.90 -2.94 31.92
N ILE A 31 -3.08 -2.72 30.89
CA ILE A 31 -3.51 -2.08 29.65
C ILE A 31 -4.59 -2.98 29.02
N PRO A 32 -5.81 -2.49 28.77
CA PRO A 32 -6.85 -3.28 28.12
C PRO A 32 -6.39 -3.78 26.75
N ALA A 33 -6.85 -4.97 26.33
CA ALA A 33 -6.47 -5.58 25.05
C ALA A 33 -6.60 -4.60 23.85
N GLY A 34 -7.61 -3.72 23.89
CA GLY A 34 -7.81 -2.65 22.90
C GLY A 34 -6.66 -1.64 22.85
N ALA A 35 -6.26 -1.05 23.99
CA ALA A 35 -5.13 -0.13 24.03
C ALA A 35 -3.79 -0.82 23.65
N GLY A 36 -3.69 -2.14 23.89
CA GLY A 36 -2.60 -2.97 23.36
C GLY A 36 -2.52 -2.95 21.83
N ALA A 37 -3.65 -3.03 21.12
CA ALA A 37 -3.70 -2.96 19.66
C ALA A 37 -3.17 -1.62 19.12
N LEU A 38 -3.51 -0.50 19.79
CA LEU A 38 -2.95 0.81 19.47
C LEU A 38 -1.43 0.86 19.70
N ALA A 39 -0.94 0.28 20.79
CA ALA A 39 0.50 0.22 21.06
C ALA A 39 1.25 -0.57 19.98
N VAL A 40 0.73 -1.73 19.57
CA VAL A 40 1.30 -2.52 18.47
C VAL A 40 1.35 -1.71 17.17
N ARG A 41 0.26 -1.02 16.83
CA ARG A 41 0.19 -0.19 15.63
C ARG A 41 1.18 0.97 15.65
N LEU A 42 1.35 1.62 16.81
CA LEU A 42 2.31 2.70 16.99
C LEU A 42 3.77 2.21 16.96
N ASP A 43 4.06 1.02 17.48
CA ASP A 43 5.38 0.38 17.36
C ASP A 43 5.71 0.08 15.90
N GLU A 44 4.77 -0.48 15.15
CA GLU A 44 4.92 -0.76 13.72
C GLU A 44 5.22 0.51 12.92
N LEU A 45 4.45 1.58 13.14
CA LEU A 45 4.70 2.89 12.52
C LEU A 45 6.05 3.49 12.95
N SER A 46 6.46 3.29 14.20
CA SER A 46 7.77 3.76 14.71
C SER A 46 8.93 3.11 13.97
N ARG A 47 8.85 1.81 13.68
CA ARG A 47 9.87 1.09 12.91
C ARG A 47 9.96 1.60 11.48
N ILE A 48 8.82 1.80 10.83
CA ILE A 48 8.75 2.35 9.46
C ILE A 48 9.33 3.77 9.44
N PHE A 49 8.96 4.60 10.41
CA PHE A 49 9.45 5.97 10.57
C PHE A 49 10.97 6.03 10.71
N LEU A 50 11.54 5.14 11.53
CA LEU A 50 12.98 5.03 11.76
C LEU A 50 13.73 4.48 10.56
N ALA A 51 13.18 3.49 9.87
CA ALA A 51 13.79 2.93 8.65
C ALA A 51 13.97 4.00 7.56
N ALA A 52 13.04 4.95 7.46
CA ALA A 52 13.14 6.09 6.56
C ALA A 52 14.05 7.23 7.08
N ARG A 53 14.52 7.17 8.34
CA ARG A 53 15.26 8.25 9.02
C ARG A 53 16.45 7.70 9.80
N LEU A 54 17.37 7.07 9.07
CA LEU A 54 18.58 6.47 9.64
C LEU A 54 19.43 7.47 10.45
N TYR A 55 19.35 8.77 10.15
CA TYR A 55 20.04 9.83 10.90
C TYR A 55 19.55 10.00 12.35
N LEU A 56 18.43 9.38 12.74
CA LEU A 56 17.94 9.39 14.13
C LEU A 56 18.58 8.32 15.00
N TYR A 57 19.28 7.35 14.41
CA TYR A 57 20.03 6.35 15.15
C TYR A 57 21.25 6.98 15.81
N GLY A 58 21.63 6.44 16.97
CA GLY A 58 22.87 6.81 17.63
C GLY A 58 24.09 6.44 16.78
N LYS A 59 25.24 7.03 17.12
CA LYS A 59 26.52 6.68 16.47
C LYS A 59 26.90 5.20 16.65
N ASP A 60 26.36 4.57 17.68
CA ASP A 60 26.44 3.15 18.02
C ASP A 60 25.46 2.27 17.24
N GLY A 61 24.65 2.84 16.34
CA GLY A 61 23.65 2.13 15.57
C GLY A 61 22.40 1.74 16.37
N GLN A 62 22.25 2.22 17.60
CA GLN A 62 21.07 1.95 18.42
C GLN A 62 19.93 2.92 18.09
N PRO A 63 18.67 2.46 18.10
CA PRO A 63 17.53 3.35 17.90
C PRO A 63 17.39 4.34 19.08
N PRO A 64 16.76 5.50 18.87
CA PRO A 64 16.51 6.44 19.95
C PRO A 64 15.56 5.83 21.01
N LYS A 65 15.64 6.33 22.25
CA LYS A 65 14.77 5.86 23.36
C LYS A 65 13.27 6.09 23.13
N GLN A 66 12.94 7.09 22.31
CA GLN A 66 11.59 7.39 21.85
C GLN A 66 11.65 7.98 20.44
N VAL A 67 10.53 7.93 19.72
CA VAL A 67 10.32 8.66 18.48
C VAL A 67 9.15 9.61 18.61
N VAL A 68 9.15 10.70 17.87
CA VAL A 68 8.01 11.63 17.77
C VAL A 68 7.52 11.61 16.33
N MET A 69 6.27 11.19 16.16
CA MET A 69 5.62 11.10 14.86
C MET A 69 4.45 12.09 14.83
N HIS A 70 4.28 12.77 13.70
CA HIS A 70 3.08 13.55 13.43
C HIS A 70 2.13 12.68 12.62
N LEU A 71 1.03 12.24 13.23
CA LEU A 71 0.05 11.32 12.65
C LEU A 71 -1.33 11.99 12.54
N CYS A 72 -2.17 11.44 11.68
CA CYS A 72 -3.59 11.77 11.63
C CYS A 72 -4.35 10.82 12.56
N ALA A 73 -5.08 11.36 13.53
CA ALA A 73 -5.84 10.57 14.51
C ALA A 73 -6.96 9.78 13.83
N GLU A 74 -7.63 10.39 12.87
CA GLU A 74 -8.75 9.79 12.14
C GLU A 74 -8.28 8.58 11.33
N LEU A 75 -7.16 8.71 10.60
CA LEU A 75 -6.57 7.57 9.87
C LEU A 75 -6.10 6.46 10.82
N LEU A 76 -5.53 6.82 11.98
CA LEU A 76 -5.12 5.87 12.99
C LEU A 76 -6.31 5.10 13.58
N ALA A 77 -7.41 5.78 13.91
CA ALA A 77 -8.65 5.16 14.38
C ALA A 77 -9.22 4.20 13.33
N ARG A 78 -9.34 4.66 12.07
CA ARG A 78 -9.88 3.84 10.98
C ARG A 78 -9.00 2.63 10.66
N SER A 79 -7.67 2.74 10.75
CA SER A 79 -6.74 1.60 10.58
C SER A 79 -6.86 0.50 11.65
N LEU A 80 -7.52 0.82 12.76
CA LEU A 80 -7.82 -0.10 13.86
C LEU A 80 -9.30 -0.53 13.87
N GLY A 81 -10.12 -0.03 12.93
CA GLY A 81 -11.55 -0.30 12.90
C GLY A 81 -12.35 0.33 14.05
N ILE A 82 -11.80 1.36 14.70
CA ILE A 82 -12.43 2.02 15.86
C ILE A 82 -12.85 3.45 15.53
N CYS A 83 -13.66 4.06 16.40
CA CYS A 83 -14.01 5.47 16.31
C CYS A 83 -13.00 6.36 17.05
N ASP A 84 -13.04 7.67 16.76
CA ASP A 84 -12.11 8.64 17.33
C ASP A 84 -12.18 8.72 18.86
N ASN A 85 -13.37 8.50 19.46
CA ASN A 85 -13.54 8.49 20.90
C ASN A 85 -12.77 7.32 21.55
N THR A 86 -12.90 6.11 20.98
CA THR A 86 -12.14 4.94 21.44
C THR A 86 -10.63 5.17 21.30
N LEU A 87 -10.19 5.77 20.18
CA LEU A 87 -8.78 6.12 20.02
C LEU A 87 -8.30 7.09 21.11
N ARG A 88 -9.10 8.11 21.46
CA ARG A 88 -8.78 9.08 22.53
C ARG A 88 -8.66 8.38 23.89
N GLU A 89 -9.59 7.48 24.21
CA GLU A 89 -9.56 6.68 25.44
C GLU A 89 -8.31 5.80 25.51
N TRP A 90 -8.02 5.04 24.45
CA TRP A 90 -6.83 4.19 24.38
C TRP A 90 -5.54 5.00 24.46
N THR A 91 -5.50 6.17 23.82
CA THR A 91 -4.37 7.11 23.91
C THR A 91 -4.17 7.58 25.35
N ALA A 92 -5.25 7.94 26.07
CA ALA A 92 -5.17 8.35 27.47
C ALA A 92 -4.66 7.22 28.39
N GLN A 93 -5.10 5.98 28.16
CA GLN A 93 -4.64 4.80 28.90
C GLN A 93 -3.14 4.54 28.68
N LEU A 94 -2.67 4.57 27.42
CA LEU A 94 -1.25 4.40 27.10
C LEU A 94 -0.38 5.55 27.62
N GLN A 95 -0.94 6.76 27.69
CA GLN A 95 -0.26 7.92 28.27
C GLN A 95 -0.14 7.80 29.80
N ALA A 96 -1.19 7.34 30.48
CA ALA A 96 -1.14 7.05 31.92
C ALA A 96 -0.11 5.95 32.25
N ALA A 97 0.07 4.98 31.35
CA ALA A 97 1.09 3.94 31.46
C ALA A 97 2.52 4.38 31.09
N GLY A 98 2.71 5.65 30.70
CA GLY A 98 4.02 6.20 30.27
C GLY A 98 4.56 5.63 28.95
N TYR A 99 3.74 4.88 28.21
CA TYR A 99 4.12 4.28 26.93
C TYR A 99 4.21 5.32 25.81
N LEU A 100 3.28 6.27 25.81
CA LEU A 100 3.26 7.36 24.85
C LEU A 100 2.96 8.70 25.52
N PHE A 101 3.18 9.79 24.79
CA PHE A 101 2.62 11.10 25.11
C PHE A 101 2.09 11.73 23.83
N ALA A 102 0.81 12.10 23.82
CA ALA A 102 0.14 12.62 22.64
C ALA A 102 -0.47 14.00 22.86
N ARG A 103 -0.33 14.88 21.86
CA ARG A 103 -1.01 16.19 21.83
C ARG A 103 -1.33 16.63 20.40
N ALA A 104 -2.38 17.44 20.26
CA ALA A 104 -2.69 18.11 19.01
C ALA A 104 -1.53 19.02 18.60
N HIS A 105 -1.17 18.97 17.33
CA HIS A 105 -0.30 19.94 16.70
C HIS A 105 -1.17 21.05 16.10
N TYR A 106 -0.75 22.29 16.29
CA TYR A 106 -1.46 23.46 15.80
C TYR A 106 -0.60 24.15 14.75
N THR A 107 -1.22 24.50 13.64
CA THR A 107 -0.64 25.30 12.57
C THR A 107 -1.51 26.51 12.27
N THR A 108 -1.05 27.38 11.39
CA THR A 108 -1.86 28.43 10.80
C THR A 108 -2.33 27.97 9.42
N ALA A 109 -3.62 28.08 9.15
CA ALA A 109 -4.21 27.76 7.86
C ALA A 109 -5.14 28.88 7.39
N THR A 110 -5.37 28.93 6.09
CA THR A 110 -6.25 29.90 5.46
C THR A 110 -7.63 29.26 5.28
N LEU A 111 -8.65 29.86 5.89
CA LEU A 111 -10.05 29.49 5.74
C LEU A 111 -10.83 30.73 5.33
N ASP A 112 -11.56 30.65 4.21
CA ASP A 112 -12.35 31.76 3.66
C ASP A 112 -11.55 33.08 3.51
N GLY A 113 -10.27 32.95 3.13
CA GLY A 113 -9.35 34.09 2.95
C GLY A 113 -8.77 34.66 4.25
N GLN A 114 -9.11 34.10 5.42
CA GLN A 114 -8.59 34.53 6.72
C GLN A 114 -7.61 33.51 7.33
N ARG A 115 -6.57 34.00 8.01
CA ARG A 115 -5.62 33.13 8.73
C ARG A 115 -6.21 32.72 10.07
N VAL A 116 -6.39 31.42 10.27
CA VAL A 116 -6.93 30.82 11.49
C VAL A 116 -5.98 29.78 12.07
N THR A 117 -6.03 29.58 13.38
CA THR A 117 -5.33 28.47 14.04
C THR A 117 -6.10 27.18 13.77
N ALA A 118 -5.43 26.18 13.18
CA ALA A 118 -6.02 24.90 12.84
C ALA A 118 -5.20 23.75 13.40
N ILE A 119 -5.85 22.62 13.64
CA ILE A 119 -5.17 21.36 13.97
C ILE A 119 -4.83 20.68 12.64
N ASP A 120 -3.56 20.38 12.41
CA ASP A 120 -3.07 19.70 11.21
C ASP A 120 -2.68 18.23 11.43
N GLY A 121 -2.67 17.80 12.70
CA GLY A 121 -2.53 16.42 13.13
C GLY A 121 -2.27 16.29 14.64
N MET A 122 -1.85 15.10 15.06
CA MET A 122 -1.48 14.77 16.44
C MET A 122 -0.01 14.37 16.49
N LEU A 123 0.72 14.90 17.45
CA LEU A 123 2.05 14.43 17.80
C LEU A 123 1.93 13.24 18.75
N TYR A 124 2.58 12.14 18.40
CA TYR A 124 2.74 10.96 19.26
C TYR A 124 4.22 10.78 19.57
N ALA A 125 4.62 11.02 20.81
CA ALA A 125 5.88 10.54 21.34
C ALA A 125 5.69 9.08 21.77
N VAL A 126 6.37 8.13 21.12
CA VAL A 126 6.26 6.70 21.41
C VAL A 126 7.56 6.20 22.01
N ARG A 127 7.47 5.55 23.17
CA ARG A 127 8.61 4.93 23.85
C ARG A 127 9.08 3.67 23.12
N LEU A 128 10.39 3.55 22.93
CA LEU A 128 11.03 2.37 22.33
C LEU A 128 11.87 1.55 23.32
N VAL A 129 12.17 2.10 24.50
CA VAL A 129 12.94 1.42 25.55
C VAL A 129 12.14 1.40 26.86
N PRO A 130 12.01 0.27 27.56
CA PRO A 130 11.15 0.15 28.75
C PRO A 130 11.45 1.15 29.88
N SER A 131 12.72 1.54 30.05
CA SER A 131 13.17 2.44 31.12
C SER A 131 12.97 3.93 30.83
N HIS A 132 12.33 4.27 29.72
CA HIS A 132 12.12 5.65 29.28
C HIS A 132 10.67 6.06 29.52
N GLU A 133 10.40 7.35 29.69
CA GLU A 133 9.04 7.90 29.72
C GLU A 133 8.86 8.80 28.51
N ALA A 134 7.82 8.52 27.72
CA ALA A 134 7.55 9.28 26.50
C ALA A 134 7.19 10.72 26.84
N ARG A 135 7.82 11.69 26.17
CA ARG A 135 7.51 13.12 26.33
C ARG A 135 7.72 13.90 25.05
N LEU A 136 6.95 14.97 24.86
CA LEU A 136 7.16 15.94 23.80
C LEU A 136 8.06 17.09 24.29
N ARG A 137 8.97 17.53 23.44
CA ARG A 137 9.84 18.69 23.69
C ARG A 137 9.27 19.93 23.01
N TYR A 138 9.68 21.10 23.47
CA TYR A 138 9.27 22.38 22.87
C TYR A 138 9.46 22.43 21.34
N ARG A 139 10.62 21.95 20.85
CA ARG A 139 10.92 21.89 19.41
C ARG A 139 9.93 21.05 18.60
N ASP A 140 9.33 20.03 19.23
CA ASP A 140 8.42 19.12 18.55
C ASP A 140 7.10 19.84 18.20
N TYR A 141 6.70 20.84 18.99
CA TYR A 141 5.55 21.70 18.75
C TYR A 141 5.79 22.85 17.77
N LYS A 142 7.05 23.26 17.58
CA LYS A 142 7.42 24.39 16.72
C LYS A 142 7.79 23.97 15.30
N ARG A 143 7.98 22.68 15.07
CA ARG A 143 8.32 22.15 13.76
C ARG A 143 7.10 22.21 12.85
N GLN A 144 7.28 22.74 11.65
CA GLN A 144 6.28 22.60 10.60
C GLN A 144 6.37 21.18 10.02
N TYR A 145 5.31 20.38 10.19
CA TYR A 145 5.25 19.01 9.67
C TYR A 145 4.66 18.92 8.27
N ARG A 146 3.73 19.81 7.94
CA ARG A 146 3.04 19.88 6.64
C ARG A 146 2.58 21.29 6.33
N ASP A 147 2.15 21.48 5.08
CA ASP A 147 1.45 22.66 4.62
C ASP A 147 -0.04 22.31 4.43
N LEU A 148 -0.86 22.72 5.40
CA LEU A 148 -2.28 22.37 5.42
C LEU A 148 -3.07 23.05 4.28
N ASP A 149 -2.64 24.23 3.85
CA ASP A 149 -3.31 24.97 2.77
C ASP A 149 -2.98 24.34 1.42
N ALA A 150 -1.71 24.01 1.18
CA ALA A 150 -1.30 23.27 -0.02
C ALA A 150 -1.97 21.89 -0.10
N ASP A 151 -2.12 21.20 1.02
CA ASP A 151 -2.80 19.90 1.06
C ASP A 151 -4.31 20.02 0.82
N ARG A 152 -4.97 21.07 1.30
CA ARG A 152 -6.38 21.37 0.96
C ARG A 152 -6.54 21.65 -0.52
N ALA A 153 -5.69 22.51 -1.09
CA ALA A 153 -5.71 22.86 -2.51
C ALA A 153 -5.45 21.64 -3.41
N ALA A 154 -4.51 20.78 -3.02
CA ALA A 154 -4.20 19.53 -3.73
C ALA A 154 -5.19 18.39 -3.41
N GLY A 155 -6.15 18.61 -2.52
CA GLY A 155 -7.08 17.59 -2.05
C GLY A 155 -6.43 16.43 -1.28
N ARG A 156 -5.20 16.58 -0.78
CA ARG A 156 -4.43 15.59 0.00
C ARG A 156 -4.73 15.67 1.50
N THR A 157 -6.01 15.61 1.86
CA THR A 157 -6.44 15.62 3.26
C THR A 157 -6.84 14.22 3.72
N ALA A 158 -6.64 13.92 5.00
CA ALA A 158 -7.13 12.68 5.60
C ALA A 158 -8.65 12.52 5.43
N HIS A 159 -9.40 13.63 5.57
CA HIS A 159 -10.83 13.67 5.29
C HIS A 159 -11.16 13.15 3.89
N ASN A 160 -10.48 13.64 2.85
CA ASN A 160 -10.70 13.19 1.48
C ASN A 160 -10.30 11.72 1.29
N ALA A 161 -9.19 11.28 1.90
CA ALA A 161 -8.77 9.88 1.83
C ALA A 161 -9.81 8.92 2.44
N ILE A 162 -10.29 9.24 3.65
CA ILE A 162 -11.32 8.46 4.36
C ILE A 162 -12.61 8.47 3.56
N ARG A 163 -13.11 9.64 3.14
CA ARG A 163 -14.35 9.75 2.36
C ARG A 163 -14.28 8.96 1.05
N ASN A 164 -13.13 8.99 0.36
CA ASN A 164 -12.94 8.22 -0.88
C ASN A 164 -12.89 6.71 -0.62
N ALA A 165 -12.36 6.26 0.52
CA ALA A 165 -12.38 4.87 0.93
C ALA A 165 -13.78 4.41 1.36
N GLU A 166 -14.50 5.21 2.16
CA GLU A 166 -15.89 4.94 2.56
C GLU A 166 -16.81 4.83 1.34
N ARG A 167 -16.69 5.74 0.36
CA ARG A 167 -17.46 5.65 -0.88
C ARG A 167 -17.17 4.34 -1.65
N ARG A 168 -15.90 3.96 -1.78
CA ARG A 168 -15.52 2.72 -2.47
C ARG A 168 -15.99 1.47 -1.74
N PHE A 169 -15.94 1.48 -0.41
CA PHE A 169 -16.50 0.43 0.42
C PHE A 169 -18.01 0.28 0.18
N GLU A 170 -18.74 1.40 0.15
CA GLU A 170 -20.18 1.36 -0.10
C GLU A 170 -20.50 0.87 -1.52
N GLU A 171 -19.74 1.31 -2.54
CA GLU A 171 -19.83 0.80 -3.91
C GLU A 171 -19.57 -0.72 -3.99
N ALA A 172 -18.55 -1.20 -3.27
CA ALA A 172 -18.24 -2.63 -3.18
C ALA A 172 -19.35 -3.42 -2.49
N ARG A 173 -19.89 -2.90 -1.37
CA ARG A 173 -21.01 -3.49 -0.64
C ARG A 173 -22.27 -3.60 -1.51
N ILE A 174 -22.61 -2.54 -2.23
CA ILE A 174 -23.72 -2.55 -3.19
C ILE A 174 -23.47 -3.59 -4.28
N THR A 175 -22.24 -3.67 -4.82
CA THR A 175 -21.88 -4.64 -5.87
C THR A 175 -22.00 -6.08 -5.36
N GLU A 176 -21.53 -6.37 -4.15
CA GLU A 176 -21.67 -7.70 -3.50
C GLU A 176 -23.14 -8.07 -3.28
N CYS A 177 -24.01 -7.11 -2.90
CA CYS A 177 -25.45 -7.34 -2.75
C CYS A 177 -26.20 -7.60 -4.07
N VAL A 178 -25.60 -7.34 -5.23
CA VAL A 178 -26.21 -7.55 -6.57
C VAL A 178 -25.81 -8.90 -7.17
N VAL A 179 -24.85 -9.63 -6.58
CA VAL A 179 -24.48 -10.98 -7.04
C VAL A 179 -25.44 -11.99 -6.41
N ASP A 180 -26.35 -12.53 -7.23
CA ASP A 180 -27.37 -13.54 -6.89
C ASP A 180 -26.93 -14.62 -5.88
N ASP A 181 -27.86 -15.00 -5.00
CA ASP A 181 -27.78 -16.00 -3.93
C ASP A 181 -27.29 -17.41 -4.36
N GLU A 182 -27.14 -17.68 -5.66
CA GLU A 182 -26.76 -19.02 -6.17
C GLU A 182 -25.25 -19.23 -6.38
N ASN A 183 -24.41 -18.19 -6.27
CA ASN A 183 -22.96 -18.30 -6.48
C ASN A 183 -22.13 -17.73 -5.31
N PHE A 184 -22.56 -18.00 -4.08
CA PHE A 184 -21.80 -17.63 -2.89
C PHE A 184 -20.51 -18.46 -2.80
N ILE A 185 -19.39 -17.91 -3.32
CA ILE A 185 -18.06 -18.51 -3.16
C ILE A 185 -17.52 -18.11 -1.79
N GLU A 186 -17.38 -19.10 -0.92
CA GLU A 186 -16.74 -18.97 0.39
C GLU A 186 -15.33 -18.37 0.25
N GLY A 187 -15.11 -17.21 0.89
CA GLY A 187 -13.86 -16.44 0.80
C GLY A 187 -13.96 -15.07 0.13
N SER A 188 -15.15 -14.44 0.10
CA SER A 188 -15.22 -12.99 -0.17
C SER A 188 -14.40 -12.23 0.87
N PRO A 189 -13.46 -11.36 0.46
CA PRO A 189 -12.61 -10.65 1.41
C PRO A 189 -13.45 -9.70 2.26
N ASP A 190 -13.33 -9.78 3.58
CA ASP A 190 -13.99 -8.88 4.53
C ASP A 190 -13.78 -7.42 4.10
N PRO A 191 -14.85 -6.73 3.63
CA PRO A 191 -14.75 -5.34 3.17
C PRO A 191 -14.21 -4.41 4.28
N THR A 192 -14.49 -4.77 5.55
CA THR A 192 -14.01 -4.02 6.72
C THR A 192 -12.50 -4.13 6.86
N GLY A 193 -11.97 -5.35 6.77
CA GLY A 193 -10.53 -5.62 6.77
C GLY A 193 -9.80 -4.94 5.62
N GLN A 194 -10.38 -4.87 4.43
CA GLN A 194 -9.80 -4.15 3.30
C GLN A 194 -9.69 -2.64 3.56
N MET A 195 -10.76 -2.03 4.08
CA MET A 195 -10.75 -0.62 4.42
C MET A 195 -9.70 -0.33 5.50
N GLN A 196 -9.59 -1.18 6.53
CA GLN A 196 -8.56 -1.03 7.57
C GLN A 196 -7.14 -1.12 7.00
N ALA A 197 -6.87 -2.09 6.11
CA ALA A 197 -5.59 -2.25 5.46
C ALA A 197 -5.22 -1.03 4.60
N GLU A 198 -6.18 -0.49 3.84
CA GLU A 198 -5.95 0.72 3.05
C GLU A 198 -5.65 1.93 3.93
N MET A 199 -6.43 2.14 5.00
CA MET A 199 -6.19 3.23 5.95
C MET A 199 -4.83 3.08 6.63
N PHE A 200 -4.41 1.85 6.92
CA PHE A 200 -3.08 1.60 7.44
C PHE A 200 -1.98 1.97 6.44
N GLU A 201 -2.10 1.60 5.17
CA GLU A 201 -1.12 2.00 4.14
C GLU A 201 -1.02 3.52 3.96
N GLN A 202 -2.15 4.23 3.97
CA GLN A 202 -2.17 5.69 3.95
C GLN A 202 -1.45 6.27 5.19
N LEU A 203 -1.65 5.67 6.36
CA LEU A 203 -1.00 6.06 7.60
C LEU A 203 0.51 5.76 7.59
N ARG A 204 0.96 4.65 6.99
CA ARG A 204 2.38 4.34 6.80
C ARG A 204 3.08 5.42 5.98
N ARG A 205 2.46 5.85 4.87
CA ARG A 205 2.96 6.96 4.02
C ARG A 205 3.01 8.26 4.80
N TRP A 206 1.94 8.58 5.55
CA TRP A 206 1.85 9.76 6.41
C TRP A 206 2.96 9.80 7.47
N ALA A 207 3.23 8.67 8.13
CA ALA A 207 4.26 8.61 9.17
C ALA A 207 5.63 9.00 8.59
N VAL A 208 5.95 8.56 7.37
CA VAL A 208 7.20 8.92 6.71
C VAL A 208 7.17 10.37 6.20
N ILE A 209 6.10 10.81 5.55
CA ILE A 209 5.97 12.20 5.07
C ILE A 209 4.58 12.70 5.46
N PRO A 210 4.46 13.58 6.47
CA PRO A 210 3.15 14.08 6.89
C PRO A 210 2.41 14.79 5.74
N GLY A 211 1.12 14.50 5.59
CA GLY A 211 0.31 15.01 4.47
C GLY A 211 0.50 14.24 3.15
N ASN A 212 1.45 13.29 3.08
CA ASN A 212 1.59 12.39 1.94
C ASN A 212 0.53 11.28 1.97
N VAL A 213 -0.71 11.67 1.71
CA VAL A 213 -1.82 10.76 1.46
C VAL A 213 -2.13 10.72 -0.01
N THR A 214 -2.42 9.52 -0.48
CA THR A 214 -2.96 9.34 -1.81
C THR A 214 -4.47 9.41 -1.68
N THR A 215 -5.03 10.54 -2.07
CA THR A 215 -6.49 10.68 -2.26
C THR A 215 -6.93 10.17 -3.63
N GLN A 216 -5.96 9.96 -4.50
CA GLN A 216 -6.06 9.06 -5.63
C GLN A 216 -5.89 7.62 -5.13
N ASN A 217 -6.33 6.67 -5.93
CA ASN A 217 -6.17 5.26 -5.63
C ASN A 217 -4.70 4.93 -5.28
N PRO A 218 -4.37 4.39 -4.10
CA PRO A 218 -3.03 3.85 -3.85
C PRO A 218 -2.71 2.69 -4.81
N LEU A 219 -3.75 2.15 -5.45
CA LEU A 219 -3.79 1.17 -6.52
C LEU A 219 -3.87 1.82 -7.92
N LYS A 220 -3.22 2.96 -8.19
CA LYS A 220 -3.12 3.46 -9.59
C LYS A 220 -2.15 2.66 -10.46
N ALA A 221 -1.43 1.70 -9.87
CA ALA A 221 -0.81 0.58 -10.59
C ALA A 221 -1.67 -0.69 -10.56
N ASP A 222 -2.94 -0.59 -10.17
CA ASP A 222 -3.92 -1.68 -10.27
C ASP A 222 -4.74 -1.50 -11.54
N PRO A 223 -4.60 -2.41 -12.51
CA PRO A 223 -5.44 -2.44 -13.69
C PRO A 223 -6.94 -2.57 -13.38
N ALA A 224 -7.33 -2.92 -12.15
CA ALA A 224 -8.71 -3.08 -11.72
C ALA A 224 -9.49 -1.77 -11.48
N LEU A 225 -8.82 -0.61 -11.48
CA LEU A 225 -9.46 0.71 -11.26
C LEU A 225 -9.46 1.59 -12.49
N ILE A 226 -8.87 1.07 -13.55
CA ILE A 226 -9.00 1.64 -14.86
C ILE A 226 -10.32 1.10 -15.43
N GLY A 227 -11.34 1.96 -15.58
CA GLY A 227 -12.57 1.56 -16.28
C GLY A 227 -12.20 0.99 -17.66
N ALA A 228 -13.01 0.10 -18.24
CA ALA A 228 -12.69 -0.53 -19.52
C ALA A 228 -12.23 0.50 -20.58
N ASP A 229 -12.84 1.68 -20.59
CA ASP A 229 -12.56 2.81 -21.48
C ASP A 229 -11.23 3.55 -21.19
N GLU A 230 -10.75 3.51 -19.94
CA GLU A 230 -9.47 4.09 -19.53
C GLU A 230 -8.34 3.05 -19.67
N ALA A 231 -8.66 1.75 -19.57
CA ALA A 231 -7.71 0.65 -19.73
C ALA A 231 -7.40 0.47 -21.21
N GLU A 232 -8.42 0.66 -22.05
CA GLU A 232 -8.29 0.80 -23.49
C GLU A 232 -7.40 1.98 -23.89
N ARG A 233 -7.37 3.06 -23.09
CA ARG A 233 -6.46 4.20 -23.31
C ARG A 233 -5.03 3.93 -22.86
N LEU A 234 -4.81 3.05 -21.89
CA LEU A 234 -3.49 2.76 -21.33
C LEU A 234 -2.80 1.54 -21.98
N LEU A 235 -3.57 0.58 -22.52
CA LEU A 235 -3.07 -0.60 -23.22
C LEU A 235 -3.38 -0.47 -24.72
N GLN A 236 -2.53 0.26 -25.44
CA GLN A 236 -2.73 0.54 -26.87
C GLN A 236 -1.87 -0.34 -27.77
N SER A 237 -0.73 -0.82 -27.28
CA SER A 237 0.30 -1.52 -28.06
C SER A 237 0.73 -2.84 -27.45
N VAL A 238 1.40 -3.68 -28.26
CA VAL A 238 2.12 -4.88 -27.79
C VAL A 238 3.11 -4.54 -26.68
N GLN A 239 3.78 -3.39 -26.76
CA GLN A 239 4.74 -2.94 -25.76
C GLN A 239 4.07 -2.66 -24.40
N ASP A 240 2.87 -2.09 -24.39
CA ASP A 240 2.14 -1.83 -23.14
C ASP A 240 1.73 -3.14 -22.45
N VAL A 241 1.36 -4.15 -23.25
CA VAL A 241 1.06 -5.50 -22.74
C VAL A 241 2.30 -6.13 -22.11
N VAL A 242 3.48 -6.01 -22.73
CA VAL A 242 4.74 -6.50 -22.16
C VAL A 242 5.02 -5.89 -20.78
N TYR A 243 4.80 -4.58 -20.61
CA TYR A 243 4.95 -3.93 -19.31
C TYR A 243 3.90 -4.33 -18.28
N ALA A 244 2.70 -4.74 -18.73
CA ALA A 244 1.59 -5.14 -17.87
C ALA A 244 1.64 -6.62 -17.44
N LEU A 245 2.38 -7.49 -18.14
CA LEU A 245 2.45 -8.92 -17.83
C LEU A 245 2.84 -9.23 -16.37
N PRO A 246 3.87 -8.59 -15.77
CA PRO A 246 4.25 -8.85 -14.38
C PRO A 246 3.14 -8.56 -13.36
N LEU A 247 2.20 -7.67 -13.70
CA LEU A 247 1.07 -7.32 -12.84
C LEU A 247 0.13 -8.51 -12.57
N LEU A 248 0.17 -9.56 -13.41
CA LEU A 248 -0.61 -10.79 -13.19
C LEU A 248 -0.19 -11.54 -11.91
N LEU A 249 1.08 -11.42 -11.49
CA LEU A 249 1.58 -12.04 -10.27
C LEU A 249 1.04 -11.33 -9.03
N GLU A 250 0.88 -10.02 -9.11
CA GLU A 250 0.40 -9.16 -8.02
C GLU A 250 -1.13 -9.05 -8.00
N ALA A 251 -1.79 -9.33 -9.13
CA ALA A 251 -3.23 -9.23 -9.27
C ALA A 251 -3.98 -10.26 -8.39
N HIS A 252 -5.04 -9.79 -7.74
CA HIS A 252 -5.96 -10.63 -6.98
C HIS A 252 -6.68 -11.65 -7.87
N LYS A 253 -6.94 -12.86 -7.35
CA LYS A 253 -7.53 -14.00 -8.09
C LYS A 253 -8.80 -13.65 -8.87
N SER A 254 -9.70 -12.85 -8.30
CA SER A 254 -10.97 -12.46 -8.94
C SER A 254 -10.81 -11.47 -10.10
N ARG A 255 -9.64 -10.83 -10.24
CA ARG A 255 -9.39 -9.76 -11.23
C ARG A 255 -8.40 -10.16 -12.31
N ARG A 256 -7.68 -11.28 -12.17
CA ARG A 256 -6.76 -11.81 -13.19
C ARG A 256 -7.46 -12.02 -14.52
N THR A 257 -8.68 -12.58 -14.52
CA THR A 257 -9.45 -12.81 -15.74
C THR A 257 -9.73 -11.52 -16.51
N ALA A 258 -10.04 -10.43 -15.80
CA ALA A 258 -10.28 -9.13 -16.42
C ALA A 258 -8.99 -8.55 -17.02
N LEU A 259 -7.88 -8.61 -16.28
CA LEU A 259 -6.56 -8.16 -16.74
C LEU A 259 -6.10 -8.91 -18.00
N VAL A 260 -6.26 -10.23 -18.01
CA VAL A 260 -6.02 -11.07 -19.20
C VAL A 260 -6.93 -10.67 -20.36
N GLY A 261 -8.21 -10.42 -20.09
CA GLY A 261 -9.18 -9.98 -21.09
C GLY A 261 -8.84 -8.62 -21.73
N MET A 262 -8.23 -7.70 -20.97
CA MET A 262 -7.78 -6.39 -21.44
C MET A 262 -6.50 -6.50 -22.28
N MET A 263 -5.50 -7.24 -21.80
CA MET A 263 -4.26 -7.47 -22.55
C MET A 263 -4.52 -8.23 -23.85
N GLY A 264 -5.39 -9.25 -23.84
CA GLY A 264 -5.77 -9.98 -25.05
C GLY A 264 -6.52 -9.10 -26.06
N ALA A 265 -7.33 -8.13 -25.59
CA ALA A 265 -7.98 -7.15 -26.46
C ALA A 265 -6.98 -6.17 -27.09
N ALA A 266 -6.00 -5.70 -26.30
CA ALA A 266 -4.95 -4.81 -26.78
C ALA A 266 -4.07 -5.47 -27.85
N LEU A 267 -3.67 -6.73 -27.64
CA LEU A 267 -2.92 -7.52 -28.64
C LEU A 267 -3.73 -7.69 -29.93
N ALA A 268 -4.99 -8.09 -29.82
CA ALA A 268 -5.87 -8.27 -30.99
C ALA A 268 -6.03 -6.96 -31.79
N ARG A 269 -6.06 -5.81 -31.11
CA ARG A 269 -6.18 -4.49 -31.74
C ARG A 269 -4.88 -4.08 -32.44
N ASP A 270 -3.76 -4.06 -31.74
CA ASP A 270 -2.47 -3.60 -32.28
C ASP A 270 -1.97 -4.49 -33.43
N LEU A 271 -2.18 -5.81 -33.31
CA LEU A 271 -1.82 -6.77 -34.35
C LEU A 271 -2.82 -6.83 -35.52
N LYS A 272 -3.91 -6.03 -35.47
CA LYS A 272 -5.01 -6.01 -36.44
C LYS A 272 -5.63 -7.40 -36.66
N ASP A 273 -5.79 -8.13 -35.56
CA ASP A 273 -6.23 -9.52 -35.50
C ASP A 273 -7.40 -9.69 -34.51
N HIS A 274 -8.51 -9.02 -34.81
CA HIS A 274 -9.65 -8.90 -33.91
C HIS A 274 -10.33 -10.24 -33.57
N HIS A 275 -10.26 -11.22 -34.47
CA HIS A 275 -10.90 -12.53 -34.28
C HIS A 275 -10.13 -13.44 -33.31
N SER A 276 -8.85 -13.16 -33.07
CA SER A 276 -7.98 -13.98 -32.22
C SER A 276 -7.90 -13.50 -30.76
N ARG A 277 -8.80 -12.60 -30.33
CA ARG A 277 -8.82 -12.11 -28.94
C ARG A 277 -8.81 -13.23 -27.91
N LEU A 278 -9.69 -14.22 -28.08
CA LEU A 278 -9.78 -15.36 -27.15
C LEU A 278 -8.51 -16.21 -27.14
N TYR A 279 -7.86 -16.33 -28.31
CA TYR A 279 -6.57 -16.99 -28.43
C TYR A 279 -5.49 -16.26 -27.60
N TYR A 280 -5.39 -14.94 -27.71
CA TYR A 280 -4.44 -14.16 -26.92
C TYR A 280 -4.71 -14.25 -25.41
N CYS A 281 -5.98 -14.18 -25.00
CA CYS A 281 -6.35 -14.40 -23.59
C CYS A 281 -5.87 -15.77 -23.09
N LYS A 282 -6.06 -16.83 -23.89
CA LYS A 282 -5.62 -18.18 -23.55
C LYS A 282 -4.10 -18.27 -23.40
N VAL A 283 -3.34 -17.70 -24.33
CA VAL A 283 -1.86 -17.67 -24.29
C VAL A 283 -1.36 -16.98 -23.02
N ILE A 284 -1.90 -15.80 -22.72
CA ILE A 284 -1.53 -15.04 -21.52
C ILE A 284 -1.86 -15.85 -20.25
N TRP A 285 -3.02 -16.50 -20.21
CA TRP A 285 -3.41 -17.34 -19.09
C TRP A 285 -2.46 -18.54 -18.91
N GLN A 286 -2.07 -19.20 -20.00
CA GLN A 286 -1.11 -20.30 -19.99
C GLN A 286 0.29 -19.86 -19.54
N ALA A 287 0.74 -18.68 -19.97
CA ALA A 287 2.00 -18.09 -19.53
C ALA A 287 2.00 -17.83 -18.01
N TRP A 288 0.90 -17.30 -17.48
CA TRP A 288 0.74 -17.12 -16.03
C TRP A 288 0.73 -18.45 -15.27
N GLN A 289 0.05 -19.48 -15.80
CA GLN A 289 0.06 -20.83 -15.22
C GLN A 289 1.46 -21.44 -15.19
N ALA A 290 2.22 -21.30 -16.29
CA ALA A 290 3.60 -21.75 -16.35
C ALA A 290 4.50 -21.01 -15.34
N GLU A 291 4.29 -19.71 -15.14
CA GLU A 291 5.02 -18.90 -14.16
C GLU A 291 4.78 -19.39 -12.71
N ILE A 292 3.52 -19.64 -12.32
CA ILE A 292 3.21 -20.15 -10.96
C ILE A 292 3.73 -21.57 -10.73
N GLU A 293 3.96 -22.34 -11.81
CA GLU A 293 4.59 -23.65 -11.79
C GLU A 293 6.14 -23.57 -11.83
N GLY A 294 6.71 -22.36 -11.87
CA GLY A 294 8.17 -22.13 -11.87
C GLY A 294 8.83 -22.31 -13.24
N ARG A 295 8.08 -22.18 -14.33
CA ARG A 295 8.55 -22.38 -15.72
C ARG A 295 8.73 -21.06 -16.50
N ASP A 296 8.96 -19.94 -15.81
CA ASP A 296 9.25 -18.59 -16.36
C ASP A 296 8.32 -18.15 -17.52
N GLY A 297 7.05 -18.58 -17.48
CA GLY A 297 6.13 -18.45 -18.60
C GLY A 297 5.78 -17.01 -18.98
N LEU A 298 5.65 -16.10 -18.00
CA LEU A 298 5.38 -14.68 -18.29
C LEU A 298 6.62 -14.02 -18.91
N GLN A 299 7.81 -14.37 -18.42
CA GLN A 299 9.07 -13.86 -18.97
C GLN A 299 9.28 -14.35 -20.41
N ALA A 300 8.99 -15.62 -20.70
CA ALA A 300 9.05 -16.17 -22.05
C ALA A 300 8.08 -15.46 -23.00
N LEU A 301 6.82 -15.26 -22.58
CA LEU A 301 5.84 -14.51 -23.38
C LEU A 301 6.27 -13.06 -23.63
N ALA A 302 6.80 -12.39 -22.61
CA ALA A 302 7.31 -11.02 -22.74
C ALA A 302 8.44 -10.92 -23.76
N ALA A 303 9.38 -11.88 -23.75
CA ALA A 303 10.48 -11.93 -24.70
C ALA A 303 10.00 -12.11 -26.15
N GLU A 304 9.03 -12.99 -26.39
CA GLU A 304 8.47 -13.22 -27.73
C GLU A 304 7.71 -11.99 -28.26
N LEU A 305 6.95 -11.32 -27.40
CA LEU A 305 6.26 -10.06 -27.75
C LEU A 305 7.26 -8.92 -28.05
N GLN A 306 8.33 -8.80 -27.25
CA GLN A 306 9.39 -7.83 -27.53
C GLN A 306 10.12 -8.15 -28.84
N ARG A 307 10.40 -9.42 -29.12
CA ARG A 307 11.04 -9.84 -30.37
C ARG A 307 10.15 -9.53 -31.57
N LEU A 308 8.84 -9.78 -31.48
CA LEU A 308 7.88 -9.40 -32.51
C LEU A 308 7.92 -7.90 -32.83
N GLU A 309 8.04 -7.06 -31.80
CA GLU A 309 8.09 -5.61 -31.98
C GLU A 309 9.39 -5.15 -32.66
N VAL A 310 10.50 -5.85 -32.41
CA VAL A 310 11.75 -5.68 -33.16
C VAL A 310 11.56 -6.09 -34.62
N ASP A 311 10.94 -7.23 -34.91
CA ASP A 311 10.72 -7.68 -36.29
C ASP A 311 9.78 -6.74 -37.06
N ARG A 312 8.75 -6.16 -36.41
CA ARG A 312 7.90 -5.14 -37.04
C ARG A 312 8.68 -3.89 -37.46
N ARG A 313 9.75 -3.54 -36.72
CA ARG A 313 10.63 -2.40 -37.04
C ARG A 313 11.64 -2.74 -38.12
N GLU A 314 12.25 -3.92 -38.04
CA GLU A 314 13.26 -4.39 -38.99
C GLU A 314 12.65 -4.78 -40.34
N TRP A 315 11.50 -5.45 -40.34
CA TRP A 315 10.85 -6.00 -41.53
C TRP A 315 9.60 -5.21 -41.90
N LYS A 316 9.81 -4.07 -42.58
CA LYS A 316 8.72 -3.19 -43.05
C LYS A 316 7.69 -3.88 -43.95
N SER A 317 8.03 -5.02 -44.55
CA SER A 317 7.14 -5.84 -45.41
C SER A 317 6.37 -6.93 -44.66
N LEU A 318 6.45 -7.00 -43.32
CA LEU A 318 5.77 -8.01 -42.52
C LEU A 318 4.25 -7.81 -42.57
N ARG A 319 3.55 -8.65 -43.35
CA ARG A 319 2.09 -8.52 -43.57
C ARG A 319 1.23 -9.12 -42.46
N ARG A 320 1.74 -10.11 -41.71
CA ARG A 320 0.96 -10.89 -40.74
C ARG A 320 1.73 -11.10 -39.42
N PRO A 321 1.85 -10.06 -38.58
CA PRO A 321 2.60 -10.15 -37.33
C PRO A 321 1.96 -11.14 -36.33
N ALA A 322 0.62 -11.21 -36.28
CA ALA A 322 -0.12 -12.19 -35.47
C ALA A 322 0.25 -13.65 -35.78
N ALA A 323 0.36 -14.00 -37.07
CA ALA A 323 0.73 -15.35 -37.48
C ALA A 323 2.17 -15.70 -37.10
N LEU A 324 3.09 -14.75 -37.20
CA LEU A 324 4.48 -14.93 -36.78
C LEU A 324 4.58 -15.18 -35.27
N LEU A 325 3.84 -14.41 -34.47
CA LEU A 325 3.76 -14.59 -33.02
C LEU A 325 3.18 -15.98 -32.67
N ALA A 326 2.09 -16.39 -33.32
CA ALA A 326 1.48 -17.69 -33.08
C ALA A 326 2.45 -18.85 -33.37
N THR A 327 3.22 -18.79 -34.46
CA THR A 327 4.23 -19.80 -34.79
C THR A 327 5.33 -19.89 -33.72
N ARG A 328 5.75 -18.76 -33.15
CA ARG A 328 6.78 -18.72 -32.10
C ARG A 328 6.31 -19.32 -30.79
N LEU A 329 5.09 -18.97 -30.39
CA LEU A 329 4.47 -19.47 -29.17
C LEU A 329 4.15 -20.98 -29.23
N GLN A 330 4.14 -21.58 -30.42
CA GLN A 330 4.03 -23.04 -30.58
C GLN A 330 5.37 -23.77 -30.48
N ALA A 331 6.49 -23.06 -30.60
CA ALA A 331 7.85 -23.61 -30.59
C ALA A 331 8.50 -23.56 -29.19
N VAL A 332 7.84 -22.92 -28.21
CA VAL A 332 8.26 -22.76 -26.81
C VAL A 332 7.47 -23.72 -25.93
#